data_AF-A0A2E2QQ30-F1
#
_entry.id   AF-A0A2E2QQ30-F1
#
_cell.length_a   1.000
_cell.length_b   1.000
_cell.length_c   1.000
_cell.angle_alpha   90.00
_cell.angle_beta   90.00
_cell.angle_gamma   90.00
#
_symmetry.space_group_name_H-M   'P 1'
#
loop_
_entity.id
_entity.type
_entity.pdbx_description
1 polymer ?
#
loop_
_entity_poly.entity_id
_entity_poly.type
_entity_poly.pdbx_seq_one_letter_code
_entity_poly.pdbx_strand_id
1 'polypeptide(L)'
;MRDGEIDSFIASDLLRYRKNLPWKREIISPGCWERPYLIDNHITRAYAENRRMEESRELATLRDAVERELAHYPAAKQRLWLAEYRFMEKLMSFRQLAIYAPAFLTLSRVMPRKMIFCRREVVHRYLKLHSLQRTPFVEKLCRQFVRSSVLLYPAESLVLAADKFIRLASRSADQSKKLSRHRVAILLRSHQMMSDAEICERFQCEEIYLDELALLTKLADYYRLTLDDIFKVSVEEINRFWDIQY
;
A
#
# COMPACT_ATOMS: atom_id res chain seq x y z
N MET A 1 -19.39 -34.45 15.08
CA MET A 1 -17.92 -34.30 15.18
C MET A 1 -17.52 -33.13 14.30
N ARG A 2 -16.42 -32.45 14.64
CA ARG A 2 -16.22 -31.02 14.44
C ARG A 2 -15.82 -30.65 13.00
N ASP A 3 -16.63 -29.83 12.32
CA ASP A 3 -16.31 -29.11 11.07
C ASP A 3 -15.28 -27.97 11.26
N GLY A 4 -14.44 -28.04 12.31
CA GLY A 4 -13.54 -26.96 12.71
C GLY A 4 -12.08 -27.14 12.28
N GLU A 5 -11.69 -28.30 11.74
CA GLU A 5 -10.28 -28.60 11.43
C GLU A 5 -9.92 -28.46 9.95
N ILE A 6 -10.91 -28.46 9.04
CA ILE A 6 -10.66 -28.35 7.60
C ILE A 6 -10.37 -26.90 7.17
N ASP A 7 -10.96 -25.92 7.86
CA ASP A 7 -10.84 -24.49 7.51
C ASP A 7 -9.42 -23.92 7.76
N SER A 8 -8.68 -24.45 8.75
CA SER A 8 -7.30 -24.07 9.06
C SER A 8 -6.27 -24.60 8.04
N PHE A 9 -6.62 -25.67 7.33
CA PHE A 9 -5.70 -26.40 6.46
C PHE A 9 -5.47 -25.69 5.11
N ILE A 10 -6.49 -24.96 4.61
CA ILE A 10 -6.44 -24.35 3.27
C ILE A 10 -5.49 -23.15 3.25
N ALA A 11 -5.51 -22.28 4.26
CA ALA A 11 -4.59 -21.14 4.29
C ALA A 11 -3.15 -21.56 4.61
N SER A 12 -2.97 -22.57 5.49
CA SER A 12 -1.63 -23.00 5.91
C SER A 12 -0.84 -23.73 4.83
N ASP A 13 -1.49 -24.48 3.92
CA ASP A 13 -0.81 -25.19 2.83
C ASP A 13 -0.55 -24.33 1.58
N LEU A 14 -1.45 -23.39 1.27
CA LEU A 14 -1.33 -22.55 0.07
C LEU A 14 -0.41 -21.33 0.26
N LEU A 15 -0.23 -20.89 1.50
CA LEU A 15 0.61 -19.75 1.88
C LEU A 15 1.83 -20.18 2.70
N ARG A 16 2.33 -21.40 2.47
CA ARG A 16 3.57 -21.85 3.13
C ARG A 16 4.70 -20.89 2.81
N TYR A 17 5.30 -20.36 3.86
CA TYR A 17 6.51 -19.57 3.77
C TYR A 17 7.61 -20.35 3.05
N ARG A 18 8.21 -19.73 2.03
CA ARG A 18 9.34 -20.28 1.29
C ARG A 18 10.62 -19.94 2.01
N LYS A 19 11.32 -20.96 2.50
CA LYS A 19 12.58 -20.81 3.25
C LYS A 19 13.73 -20.44 2.30
N ASN A 20 14.71 -19.71 2.80
CA ASN A 20 15.99 -19.40 2.14
C ASN A 20 15.89 -18.55 0.87
N LEU A 21 14.89 -17.66 0.78
CA LEU A 21 14.80 -16.71 -0.33
C LEU A 21 15.96 -15.70 -0.30
N PRO A 22 16.54 -15.34 -1.45
CA PRO A 22 17.68 -14.41 -1.54
C PRO A 22 17.23 -12.96 -1.39
N TRP A 23 16.73 -12.60 -0.20
CA TRP A 23 16.26 -11.25 0.09
C TRP A 23 17.34 -10.19 -0.19
N LYS A 24 16.93 -9.08 -0.82
CA LYS A 24 17.82 -7.93 -0.99
C LYS A 24 18.09 -7.35 0.39
N ARG A 25 19.37 -7.18 0.75
CA ARG A 25 19.77 -6.59 2.04
C ARG A 25 19.34 -5.13 2.17
N GLU A 26 19.26 -4.44 1.05
CA GLU A 26 18.82 -3.05 0.98
C GLU A 26 17.97 -2.85 -0.27
N ILE A 27 16.73 -2.41 -0.05
CA ILE A 27 15.86 -1.54 -0.85
C ILE A 27 14.47 -1.76 -0.24
N ILE A 28 13.96 -0.76 0.46
CA ILE A 28 12.53 -0.70 0.82
C ILE A 28 11.97 0.44 0.01
N SER A 29 11.11 0.11 -0.95
CA SER A 29 10.44 1.12 -1.75
C SER A 29 9.54 2.01 -0.88
N PRO A 30 9.61 3.34 -1.04
CA PRO A 30 8.81 4.27 -0.27
C PRO A 30 7.34 4.32 -0.72
N GLY A 31 6.94 3.62 -1.78
CA GLY A 31 5.62 3.82 -2.39
C GLY A 31 4.47 3.12 -1.67
N CYS A 32 3.69 3.82 -0.85
CA CYS A 32 2.42 3.30 -0.31
C CYS A 32 1.34 3.03 -1.39
N TRP A 33 1.59 3.47 -2.62
CA TRP A 33 0.74 3.30 -3.81
C TRP A 33 1.23 2.24 -4.80
N GLU A 34 2.27 1.48 -4.44
CA GLU A 34 2.83 0.45 -5.31
C GLU A 34 2.11 -0.89 -5.20
N ARG A 35 1.18 -1.00 -4.25
CA ARG A 35 0.32 -2.17 -4.18
C ARG A 35 -0.54 -2.23 -5.45
N PRO A 36 -0.68 -3.42 -6.07
CA PRO A 36 -1.54 -3.65 -7.24
C PRO A 36 -3.05 -3.54 -7.00
N TYR A 37 -3.50 -3.66 -5.74
CA TYR A 37 -4.91 -3.61 -5.33
C TYR A 37 -5.04 -3.05 -3.92
N LEU A 38 -6.28 -2.69 -3.58
CA LEU A 38 -6.70 -2.29 -2.25
C LEU A 38 -8.04 -2.95 -1.91
N ILE A 39 -8.14 -3.49 -0.70
CA ILE A 39 -9.37 -4.04 -0.13
C ILE A 39 -9.67 -3.24 1.15
N ASP A 40 -10.83 -2.57 1.20
CA ASP A 40 -11.28 -1.81 2.35
C ASP A 40 -12.36 -2.58 3.11
N ASN A 41 -11.92 -3.36 4.10
CA ASN A 41 -12.81 -4.06 5.02
C ASN A 41 -12.24 -3.95 6.45
N HIS A 42 -12.99 -4.45 7.44
CA HIS A 42 -12.54 -4.36 8.83
C HIS A 42 -11.28 -5.19 9.11
N ILE A 43 -11.02 -6.28 8.37
CA ILE A 43 -9.81 -7.10 8.51
C ILE A 43 -8.57 -6.30 8.08
N THR A 44 -8.62 -5.65 6.91
CA THR A 44 -7.50 -4.84 6.42
C THR A 44 -7.25 -3.61 7.29
N ARG A 45 -8.32 -3.00 7.83
CA ARG A 45 -8.21 -1.90 8.79
C ARG A 45 -7.59 -2.33 10.12
N ALA A 46 -8.10 -3.42 10.71
CA ALA A 46 -7.58 -3.95 11.97
C ALA A 46 -6.12 -4.41 11.83
N TYR A 47 -5.76 -5.01 10.70
CA TYR A 47 -4.38 -5.37 10.40
C TYR A 47 -3.47 -4.14 10.35
N ALA A 48 -3.88 -3.07 9.65
CA ALA A 48 -3.12 -1.83 9.60
C ALA A 48 -3.03 -1.13 10.97
N GLU A 49 -4.07 -1.22 11.80
CA GLU A 49 -4.07 -0.66 13.15
C GLU A 49 -3.13 -1.43 14.09
N ASN A 50 -3.17 -2.77 14.08
CA ASN A 50 -2.28 -3.61 14.86
C ASN A 50 -0.82 -3.33 14.53
N ARG A 51 -0.48 -3.27 13.23
CA ARG A 51 0.87 -2.89 12.79
C ARG A 51 1.33 -1.55 13.32
N ARG A 52 0.45 -0.54 13.31
CA ARG A 52 0.80 0.78 13.88
C ARG A 52 0.96 0.75 15.40
N MET A 53 0.23 -0.11 16.10
CA MET A 53 0.41 -0.29 17.54
C MET A 53 1.76 -0.96 17.84
N GLU A 54 2.12 -1.98 17.07
CA GLU A 54 3.41 -2.68 17.15
C GLU A 54 4.59 -1.71 16.91
N GLU A 55 4.47 -0.82 15.92
CA GLU A 55 5.50 0.17 15.58
C GLU A 55 5.37 1.50 16.36
N SER A 56 4.45 1.60 17.33
CA SER A 56 4.05 2.89 17.90
C SER A 56 5.20 3.64 18.58
N ARG A 57 6.10 2.92 19.23
CA ARG A 57 7.25 3.49 19.96
C ARG A 57 8.31 4.01 18.99
N GLU A 58 8.61 3.25 17.94
CA GLU A 58 9.55 3.61 16.89
C GLU A 58 9.03 4.81 16.09
N LEU A 59 7.74 4.80 15.75
CA LEU A 59 7.06 5.91 15.09
C LEU A 59 7.08 7.18 15.94
N ALA A 60 6.83 7.09 17.24
CA ALA A 60 6.91 8.22 18.15
C ALA A 60 8.33 8.79 18.21
N THR A 61 9.34 7.94 18.32
CA THR A 61 10.76 8.35 18.35
C THR A 61 11.15 9.08 17.06
N LEU A 62 10.75 8.54 15.89
CA LEU A 62 11.01 9.18 14.60
C LEU A 62 10.26 10.50 14.45
N ARG A 63 9.00 10.57 14.91
CA ARG A 63 8.20 11.79 14.93
C ARG A 63 8.87 12.88 15.76
N ASP A 64 9.35 12.55 16.96
CA ASP A 64 10.03 13.51 17.84
C ASP A 64 11.34 14.03 17.24
N ALA A 65 12.05 13.20 16.47
CA ALA A 65 13.23 13.64 15.73
C ALA A 65 12.85 14.65 14.62
N VAL A 66 11.82 14.34 13.83
CA VAL A 66 11.32 15.25 12.78
C VAL A 66 10.75 16.54 13.36
N GLU A 67 9.98 16.46 14.46
CA GLU A 67 9.42 17.64 15.14
C GLU A 67 10.52 18.59 15.64
N ARG A 68 11.61 18.05 16.19
CA ARG A 68 12.79 18.84 16.60
C ARG A 68 13.48 19.53 15.42
N GLU A 69 13.66 18.84 14.30
CA GLU A 69 14.24 19.43 13.09
C GLU A 69 13.37 20.59 12.56
N LEU A 70 12.05 20.40 12.56
CA LEU A 70 11.08 21.40 12.10
C LEU A 70 10.90 22.58 13.07
N ALA A 71 11.32 22.46 14.34
CA ALA A 71 11.10 23.46 15.39
C ALA A 71 11.76 24.82 15.09
N HIS A 72 12.80 24.84 14.25
CA HIS A 72 13.50 26.06 13.84
C HIS A 72 12.72 26.89 12.81
N TYR A 73 11.62 26.38 12.26
CA TYR A 73 10.81 27.10 11.28
C TYR A 73 9.85 28.10 11.93
N PRO A 74 9.46 29.17 11.20
CA PRO A 74 8.33 29.99 11.60
C PRO A 74 7.07 29.14 11.82
N ALA A 75 6.27 29.48 12.85
CA ALA A 75 5.15 28.66 13.32
C ALA A 75 4.15 28.24 12.23
N ALA A 76 3.93 29.06 11.20
CA ALA A 76 3.06 28.71 10.08
C ALA A 76 3.66 27.61 9.19
N LYS A 77 4.97 27.68 8.92
CA LYS A 77 5.71 26.69 8.13
C LYS A 77 5.86 25.39 8.91
N GLN A 78 6.20 25.46 10.20
CA GLN A 78 6.27 24.30 11.08
C GLN A 78 4.94 23.52 11.12
N ARG A 79 3.82 24.20 11.40
CA ARG A 79 2.48 23.56 11.45
C ARG A 79 2.11 22.87 10.14
N LEU A 80 2.40 23.51 9.01
CA LEU A 80 2.16 22.93 7.69
C LEU A 80 2.93 21.62 7.51
N TRP A 81 4.26 21.66 7.67
CA TRP A 81 5.10 20.49 7.42
C TRP A 81 4.85 19.38 8.43
N LEU A 82 4.62 19.71 9.69
CA LEU A 82 4.25 18.70 10.68
C LEU A 82 2.93 18.00 10.32
N ALA A 83 1.94 18.74 9.83
CA ALA A 83 0.69 18.15 9.36
C ALA A 83 0.89 17.25 8.12
N GLU A 84 1.83 17.57 7.23
CA GLU A 84 2.18 16.70 6.10
C GLU A 84 2.93 15.45 6.54
N TYR A 85 3.87 15.57 7.49
CA TYR A 85 4.56 14.42 8.07
C TYR A 85 3.59 13.45 8.74
N ARG A 86 2.73 13.95 9.63
CA ARG A 86 1.69 13.14 10.31
C ARG A 86 0.67 12.53 9.34
N PHE A 87 0.52 13.10 8.15
CA PHE A 87 -0.28 12.48 7.10
C PHE A 87 0.45 11.30 6.46
N MET A 88 1.74 11.46 6.14
CA MET A 88 2.58 10.37 5.61
C MET A 88 2.72 9.21 6.61
N GLU A 89 2.80 9.53 7.90
CA GLU A 89 2.82 8.55 8.99
C GLU A 89 1.61 7.62 9.00
N LYS A 90 0.46 8.08 8.49
CA LYS A 90 -0.74 7.23 8.36
C LYS A 90 -0.69 6.31 7.15
N LEU A 91 0.24 6.50 6.21
CA LEU A 91 0.27 5.76 4.95
C LEU A 91 1.43 4.75 4.87
N MET A 92 2.37 4.79 5.81
CA MET A 92 3.65 4.12 5.71
C MET A 92 3.98 3.38 7.01
N SER A 93 4.74 2.28 6.89
CA SER A 93 5.37 1.65 8.04
C SER A 93 6.53 2.50 8.57
N PHE A 94 6.96 2.21 9.80
CA PHE A 94 8.15 2.81 10.39
C PHE A 94 9.37 2.73 9.48
N ARG A 95 9.64 1.56 8.87
CA ARG A 95 10.80 1.38 7.97
C ARG A 95 10.73 2.28 6.74
N GLN A 96 9.56 2.38 6.12
CA GLN A 96 9.33 3.27 4.98
C GLN A 96 9.53 4.74 5.38
N LEU A 97 8.99 5.14 6.55
CA LEU A 97 9.15 6.49 7.06
C LEU A 97 10.60 6.81 7.43
N ALA A 98 11.34 5.87 8.01
CA ALA A 98 12.73 6.06 8.39
C ALA A 98 13.61 6.37 7.16
N ILE A 99 13.36 5.69 6.04
CA ILE A 99 14.03 5.94 4.75
C ILE A 99 13.57 7.25 4.13
N TYR A 100 12.28 7.57 4.24
CA TYR A 100 11.68 8.77 3.65
C TYR A 100 12.00 10.06 4.42
N ALA A 101 12.16 10.01 5.75
CA ALA A 101 12.28 11.17 6.62
C ALA A 101 13.41 12.14 6.24
N PRO A 102 14.62 11.71 5.85
CA PRO A 102 15.67 12.62 5.39
C PRO A 102 15.28 13.42 4.13
N ALA A 103 14.65 12.75 3.16
CA ALA A 103 14.16 13.39 1.94
C ALA A 103 13.02 14.37 2.26
N PHE A 104 12.12 13.99 3.17
CA PHE A 104 11.05 14.87 3.65
C PHE A 104 11.58 16.14 4.32
N LEU A 105 12.58 16.02 5.19
CA LEU A 105 13.20 17.18 5.86
C LEU A 105 13.87 18.09 4.84
N THR A 106 14.56 17.53 3.85
CA THR A 106 15.15 18.30 2.73
C THR A 106 14.06 19.04 1.95
N LEU A 107 12.98 18.34 1.57
CA LEU A 107 11.84 18.92 0.88
C LEU A 107 11.22 20.08 1.69
N SER A 108 11.12 19.92 3.02
CA SER A 108 10.57 20.94 3.91
C SER A 108 11.39 22.25 3.94
N ARG A 109 12.70 22.15 3.68
CA ARG A 109 13.60 23.30 3.59
C ARG A 109 13.39 24.05 2.28
N VAL A 110 13.37 23.32 1.17
CA VAL A 110 13.45 23.89 -0.19
C VAL A 110 12.10 24.17 -0.84
N MET A 111 11.03 23.45 -0.48
CA MET A 111 9.74 23.55 -1.17
C MET A 111 8.86 24.65 -0.56
N PRO A 112 8.45 25.68 -1.32
CA PRO A 112 7.55 26.69 -0.81
C PRO A 112 6.11 26.17 -0.74
N ARG A 113 5.33 26.67 0.24
CA ARG A 113 3.92 26.31 0.46
C ARG A 113 3.07 26.41 -0.81
N LYS A 114 3.25 27.47 -1.61
CA LYS A 114 2.51 27.68 -2.86
C LYS A 114 2.73 26.53 -3.85
N MET A 115 3.95 26.00 -3.93
CA MET A 115 4.28 24.89 -4.85
C MET A 115 3.56 23.59 -4.46
N ILE A 116 3.38 23.32 -3.15
CA ILE A 116 2.62 22.15 -2.69
C ILE A 116 1.19 22.23 -3.24
N PHE A 117 0.53 23.38 -3.10
CA PHE A 117 -0.83 23.57 -3.61
C PHE A 117 -0.90 23.49 -5.13
N CYS A 118 0.02 24.16 -5.84
CA CYS A 118 0.05 24.10 -7.30
C CYS A 118 0.22 22.65 -7.81
N ARG A 119 1.13 21.86 -7.22
CA ARG A 119 1.30 20.46 -7.61
C ARG A 119 0.07 19.61 -7.27
N ARG A 120 -0.58 19.85 -6.14
CA ARG A 120 -1.83 19.17 -5.77
C ARG A 120 -2.95 19.47 -6.76
N GLU A 121 -3.08 20.72 -7.18
CA GLU A 121 -4.07 21.12 -8.19
C GLU A 121 -3.82 20.45 -9.54
N VAL A 122 -2.57 20.34 -9.97
CA VAL A 122 -2.20 19.63 -11.21
C VAL A 122 -2.62 18.16 -11.12
N VAL A 123 -2.24 17.45 -10.06
CA VAL A 123 -2.60 16.04 -9.87
C VAL A 123 -4.11 15.88 -9.77
N HIS A 124 -4.80 16.74 -9.03
CA HIS A 124 -6.25 16.69 -8.87
C HIS A 124 -6.99 16.90 -10.19
N ARG A 125 -6.57 17.88 -11.00
CA ARG A 125 -7.12 18.08 -12.35
C ARG A 125 -6.85 16.89 -13.24
N TYR A 126 -5.63 16.33 -13.19
CA TYR A 126 -5.28 15.14 -13.96
C TYR A 126 -6.21 13.97 -13.63
N LEU A 127 -6.39 13.65 -12.33
CA LEU A 127 -7.31 12.58 -11.91
C LEU A 127 -8.76 12.84 -12.34
N LYS A 128 -9.22 14.10 -12.32
CA LYS A 128 -10.59 14.47 -12.74
C LYS A 128 -10.85 14.26 -14.24
N LEU A 129 -9.82 14.34 -15.07
CA LEU A 129 -9.93 14.10 -16.52
C LEU A 129 -10.04 12.61 -16.86
N HIS A 130 -9.73 11.73 -15.90
CA HIS A 130 -9.82 10.28 -16.08
C HIS A 130 -11.17 9.74 -15.58
N SER A 131 -11.68 8.71 -16.25
CA SER A 131 -12.97 8.07 -15.98
C SER A 131 -12.93 7.14 -14.76
N LEU A 132 -12.48 7.64 -13.60
CA LEU A 132 -12.52 6.91 -12.34
C LEU A 132 -13.96 6.82 -11.81
N GLN A 133 -14.35 5.63 -11.35
CA GLN A 133 -15.66 5.43 -10.72
C GLN A 133 -15.78 6.28 -9.45
N ARG A 134 -16.85 7.09 -9.36
CA ARG A 134 -17.08 8.00 -8.22
C ARG A 134 -17.75 7.27 -7.05
N THR A 135 -17.00 6.38 -6.41
CA THR A 135 -17.42 5.76 -5.14
C THR A 135 -16.77 6.47 -3.95
N PRO A 136 -17.38 6.45 -2.74
CA PRO A 136 -16.77 7.06 -1.55
C PRO A 136 -15.35 6.52 -1.25
N PHE A 137 -15.12 5.24 -1.57
CA PHE A 137 -13.81 4.61 -1.47
C PHE A 137 -12.80 5.24 -2.43
N VAL A 138 -13.10 5.32 -3.73
CA VAL A 138 -12.20 5.90 -4.73
C VAL A 138 -11.94 7.38 -4.46
N GLU A 139 -12.95 8.14 -4.03
CA GLU A 139 -12.77 9.54 -3.68
C GLU A 139 -11.81 9.73 -2.48
N LYS A 140 -11.93 8.86 -1.46
CA LYS A 140 -11.00 8.84 -0.33
C LYS A 140 -9.57 8.55 -0.80
N LEU A 141 -9.39 7.56 -1.67
CA LEU A 141 -8.08 7.25 -2.26
C LEU A 141 -7.52 8.43 -3.05
N CYS A 142 -8.33 9.07 -3.90
CA CYS A 142 -7.90 10.22 -4.70
C CYS A 142 -7.42 11.37 -3.80
N ARG A 143 -8.16 11.68 -2.72
CA ARG A 143 -7.74 12.70 -1.74
C ARG A 143 -6.41 12.34 -1.09
N GLN A 144 -6.22 11.07 -0.72
CA GLN A 144 -4.99 10.60 -0.10
C GLN A 144 -3.81 10.65 -1.09
N PHE A 145 -4.03 10.23 -2.33
CA PHE A 145 -3.01 10.22 -3.38
C PHE A 145 -2.60 11.65 -3.78
N VAL A 146 -3.55 12.56 -4.02
CA VAL A 146 -3.24 13.97 -4.31
C VAL A 146 -2.36 14.56 -3.21
N ARG A 147 -2.67 14.26 -1.95
CA ARG A 147 -1.92 14.80 -0.82
C ARG A 147 -0.50 14.23 -0.67
N SER A 148 -0.34 12.91 -0.86
CA SER A 148 0.94 12.21 -0.68
C SER A 148 1.84 12.27 -1.92
N SER A 149 1.28 12.21 -3.13
CA SER A 149 2.05 12.14 -4.38
C SER A 149 3.02 13.30 -4.55
N VAL A 150 2.60 14.52 -4.20
CA VAL A 150 3.46 15.72 -4.28
C VAL A 150 4.64 15.71 -3.31
N LEU A 151 4.59 14.83 -2.30
CA LEU A 151 5.63 14.64 -1.30
C LEU A 151 6.53 13.44 -1.65
N LEU A 152 5.96 12.43 -2.30
CA LEU A 152 6.65 11.17 -2.63
C LEU A 152 7.36 11.16 -3.97
N TYR A 153 6.81 11.85 -4.96
CA TYR A 153 7.32 11.80 -6.31
C TYR A 153 7.90 13.16 -6.71
N PRO A 154 9.01 13.18 -7.46
CA PRO A 154 9.49 14.40 -8.11
C PRO A 154 8.50 14.87 -9.17
N ALA A 155 8.63 16.12 -9.64
CA ALA A 155 7.63 16.74 -10.51
C ALA A 155 7.49 16.00 -11.85
N GLU A 156 8.62 15.55 -12.38
CA GLU A 156 8.76 14.90 -13.68
C GLU A 156 8.08 13.52 -13.73
N SER A 157 7.93 12.86 -12.57
CA SER A 157 7.31 11.53 -12.48
C SER A 157 5.89 11.54 -11.91
N LEU A 158 5.34 12.71 -11.56
CA LEU A 158 3.99 12.81 -10.98
C LEU A 158 2.91 12.22 -11.88
N VAL A 159 3.00 12.46 -13.19
CA VAL A 159 2.03 11.95 -14.17
C VAL A 159 2.11 10.43 -14.24
N LEU A 160 3.31 9.86 -14.36
CA LEU A 160 3.52 8.42 -14.35
C LEU A 160 3.02 7.77 -13.06
N ALA A 161 3.25 8.41 -11.91
CA ALA A 161 2.72 7.95 -10.63
C ALA A 161 1.18 8.04 -10.58
N ALA A 162 0.59 9.09 -11.16
CA ALA A 162 -0.86 9.24 -11.26
C ALA A 162 -1.48 8.16 -12.17
N ASP A 163 -0.84 7.81 -13.28
CA ASP A 163 -1.29 6.72 -14.16
C ASP A 163 -1.29 5.38 -13.42
N LYS A 164 -0.21 5.09 -12.68
CA LYS A 164 -0.12 3.90 -11.80
C LYS A 164 -1.26 3.91 -10.77
N PHE A 165 -1.52 5.05 -10.14
CA PHE A 165 -2.59 5.20 -9.16
C PHE A 165 -3.99 5.02 -9.78
N ILE A 166 -4.25 5.58 -10.97
CA ILE A 166 -5.53 5.45 -11.67
C ILE A 166 -5.85 3.96 -11.90
N ARG A 167 -4.86 3.19 -12.35
CA ARG A 167 -5.03 1.75 -12.57
C ARG A 167 -5.31 0.99 -11.28
N LEU A 168 -4.57 1.30 -10.22
CA LEU A 168 -4.81 0.75 -8.87
C LEU A 168 -6.24 1.06 -8.39
N ALA A 169 -6.65 2.33 -8.49
CA ALA A 169 -7.95 2.81 -8.06
C ALA A 169 -9.09 2.16 -8.86
N SER A 170 -8.95 2.03 -10.19
CA SER A 170 -9.94 1.37 -11.05
C SER A 170 -10.13 -0.10 -10.69
N ARG A 171 -9.03 -0.85 -10.50
CA ARG A 171 -9.09 -2.28 -10.10
C ARG A 171 -9.72 -2.50 -8.73
N SER A 172 -9.58 -1.50 -7.87
CA SER A 172 -10.05 -1.52 -6.50
C SER A 172 -11.39 -0.78 -6.33
N ALA A 173 -12.00 -0.25 -7.40
CA ALA A 173 -13.14 0.65 -7.26
C ALA A 173 -14.37 -0.04 -6.63
N ASP A 174 -14.65 -1.27 -7.07
CA ASP A 174 -15.76 -2.07 -6.56
C ASP A 174 -15.36 -2.83 -5.29
N GLN A 175 -15.75 -2.34 -4.13
CA GLN A 175 -15.47 -2.97 -2.83
C GLN A 175 -16.54 -3.99 -2.41
N SER A 176 -17.39 -4.47 -3.32
CA SER A 176 -18.38 -5.50 -3.02
C SER A 176 -17.73 -6.79 -2.49
N LYS A 177 -18.46 -7.51 -1.63
CA LYS A 177 -17.99 -8.79 -1.07
C LYS A 177 -17.57 -9.77 -2.17
N LYS A 178 -18.31 -9.83 -3.28
CA LYS A 178 -18.02 -10.73 -4.41
C LYS A 178 -16.67 -10.40 -5.07
N LEU A 179 -16.45 -9.14 -5.44
CA LEU A 179 -15.20 -8.76 -6.12
C LEU A 179 -14.01 -8.76 -5.17
N SER A 180 -14.16 -8.34 -3.93
CA SER A 180 -13.09 -8.44 -2.94
C SER A 180 -12.70 -9.90 -2.66
N ARG A 181 -13.68 -10.82 -2.56
CA ARG A 181 -13.42 -12.26 -2.45
C ARG A 181 -12.63 -12.79 -3.65
N HIS A 182 -13.04 -12.42 -4.86
CA HIS A 182 -12.35 -12.85 -6.08
C HIS A 182 -10.93 -12.28 -6.19
N ARG A 183 -10.71 -11.01 -5.78
CA ARG A 183 -9.35 -10.45 -5.69
C ARG A 183 -8.48 -11.26 -4.75
N VAL A 184 -8.96 -11.60 -3.55
CA VAL A 184 -8.19 -12.43 -2.60
C VAL A 184 -7.86 -13.78 -3.22
N ALA A 185 -8.79 -14.43 -3.93
CA ALA A 185 -8.51 -15.68 -4.65
C ALA A 185 -7.41 -15.50 -5.72
N ILE A 186 -7.48 -14.44 -6.53
CA ILE A 186 -6.43 -14.11 -7.51
C ILE A 186 -5.07 -13.97 -6.82
N LEU A 187 -5.02 -13.34 -5.65
CA LEU A 187 -3.78 -13.07 -4.94
C LEU A 187 -3.15 -14.30 -4.34
N LEU A 188 -3.96 -15.15 -3.71
CA LEU A 188 -3.54 -16.45 -3.23
C LEU A 188 -2.98 -17.28 -4.40
N ARG A 189 -3.71 -17.33 -5.53
CA ARG A 189 -3.29 -18.08 -6.70
C ARG A 189 -2.01 -17.51 -7.33
N SER A 190 -1.92 -16.20 -7.46
CA SER A 190 -0.73 -15.51 -7.97
C SER A 190 0.49 -15.83 -7.11
N HIS A 191 0.33 -15.78 -5.78
CA HIS A 191 1.40 -16.07 -4.85
C HIS A 191 1.95 -17.49 -5.00
N GLN A 192 1.07 -18.47 -5.23
CA GLN A 192 1.48 -19.86 -5.50
C GLN A 192 2.29 -20.00 -6.79
N MET A 193 1.95 -19.21 -7.80
CA MET A 193 2.54 -19.29 -9.14
C MET A 193 3.84 -18.51 -9.28
N MET A 194 4.10 -17.53 -8.40
CA MET A 194 5.34 -16.76 -8.42
C MET A 194 6.56 -17.66 -8.19
N SER A 195 7.60 -17.44 -8.98
CA SER A 195 8.96 -17.91 -8.73
C SER A 195 9.58 -17.19 -7.52
N ASP A 196 10.65 -17.75 -6.98
CA ASP A 196 11.39 -17.13 -5.87
C ASP A 196 11.94 -15.75 -6.27
N ALA A 197 12.34 -15.58 -7.53
CA ALA A 197 12.78 -14.31 -8.08
C ALA A 197 11.65 -13.25 -8.06
N GLU A 198 10.45 -13.62 -8.48
CA GLU A 198 9.28 -12.72 -8.46
C GLU A 198 8.87 -12.34 -7.05
N ILE A 199 8.91 -13.29 -6.09
CA ILE A 199 8.64 -13.01 -4.67
C ILE A 199 9.67 -11.99 -4.15
N CYS A 200 10.96 -12.20 -4.39
CA CYS A 200 12.00 -11.28 -3.95
C CYS A 200 11.92 -9.91 -4.63
N GLU A 201 11.62 -9.86 -5.93
CA GLU A 201 11.45 -8.60 -6.66
C GLU A 201 10.29 -7.77 -6.10
N ARG A 202 9.18 -8.45 -5.84
CA ARG A 202 7.93 -7.83 -5.43
C ARG A 202 7.93 -7.37 -3.98
N PHE A 203 8.29 -8.24 -3.05
CA PHE A 203 8.20 -7.96 -1.62
C PHE A 203 9.46 -7.32 -1.06
N GLN A 204 10.58 -7.44 -1.77
CA GLN A 204 11.89 -6.82 -1.49
C GLN A 204 12.58 -7.33 -0.23
N CYS A 205 11.85 -7.59 0.85
CA CYS A 205 12.35 -8.17 2.09
C CYS A 205 11.36 -9.15 2.73
N GLU A 206 11.90 -9.95 3.65
CA GLU A 206 11.18 -11.03 4.33
C GLU A 206 9.98 -10.55 5.15
N GLU A 207 10.12 -9.44 5.86
CA GLU A 207 9.06 -8.93 6.72
C GLU A 207 7.82 -8.53 5.91
N ILE A 208 8.01 -7.77 4.82
CA ILE A 208 6.90 -7.37 3.93
C ILE A 208 6.22 -8.61 3.33
N TYR A 209 7.00 -9.63 3.02
CA TYR A 209 6.48 -10.88 2.50
C TYR A 209 5.63 -11.62 3.54
N LEU A 210 6.16 -11.83 4.75
CA LEU A 210 5.44 -12.48 5.85
C LEU A 210 4.17 -11.71 6.23
N ASP A 211 4.22 -10.39 6.19
CA ASP A 211 3.07 -9.52 6.41
C ASP A 211 1.97 -9.70 5.37
N GLU A 212 2.35 -9.81 4.09
CA GLU A 212 1.40 -10.11 3.03
C GLU A 212 0.76 -11.48 3.25
N LEU A 213 1.55 -12.51 3.55
CA LEU A 213 1.03 -13.85 3.83
C LEU A 213 0.04 -13.83 5.02
N ALA A 214 0.40 -13.16 6.12
CA ALA A 214 -0.45 -13.06 7.30
C ALA A 214 -1.78 -12.34 7.00
N LEU A 215 -1.73 -11.27 6.20
CA LEU A 215 -2.94 -10.56 5.78
C LEU A 215 -3.80 -11.41 4.84
N LEU A 216 -3.20 -12.09 3.86
CA LEU A 216 -3.89 -12.96 2.92
C LEU A 216 -4.57 -14.13 3.63
N THR A 217 -3.94 -14.74 4.62
CA THR A 217 -4.55 -15.77 5.48
C THR A 217 -5.82 -15.24 6.15
N LYS A 218 -5.74 -14.10 6.85
CA LYS A 218 -6.90 -13.50 7.53
C LYS A 218 -8.03 -13.15 6.55
N LEU A 219 -7.69 -12.72 5.34
CA LEU A 219 -8.66 -12.41 4.30
C LEU A 219 -9.30 -13.67 3.70
N ALA A 220 -8.52 -14.73 3.51
CA ALA A 220 -9.02 -16.02 3.04
C ALA A 220 -10.06 -16.59 4.01
N ASP A 221 -9.76 -16.55 5.31
CA ASP A 221 -10.66 -16.99 6.38
C ASP A 221 -11.94 -16.13 6.41
N TYR A 222 -11.79 -14.80 6.36
CA TYR A 222 -12.92 -13.87 6.38
C TYR A 222 -13.88 -14.08 5.20
N TYR A 223 -13.35 -14.32 4.00
CA TYR A 223 -14.16 -14.57 2.81
C TYR A 223 -14.56 -16.04 2.62
N ARG A 224 -14.12 -16.94 3.51
CA ARG A 224 -14.34 -18.39 3.44
C ARG A 224 -13.98 -18.93 2.05
N LEU A 225 -12.76 -18.65 1.63
CA LEU A 225 -12.25 -19.15 0.35
C LEU A 225 -11.91 -20.63 0.46
N THR A 226 -12.44 -21.42 -0.48
CA THR A 226 -12.09 -22.82 -0.63
C THR A 226 -10.94 -22.98 -1.62
N LEU A 227 -10.30 -24.15 -1.65
CA LEU A 227 -9.32 -24.50 -2.68
C LEU A 227 -9.89 -24.32 -4.09
N ASP A 228 -11.12 -24.79 -4.31
CA ASP A 228 -11.80 -24.69 -5.59
C ASP A 228 -11.98 -23.23 -6.05
N ASP A 229 -12.28 -22.30 -5.14
CA ASP A 229 -12.36 -20.86 -5.47
C ASP A 229 -11.02 -20.30 -5.96
N ILE A 230 -9.91 -20.81 -5.44
CA ILE A 230 -8.54 -20.34 -5.74
C ILE A 230 -8.07 -20.96 -7.05
N PHE A 231 -8.28 -22.26 -7.26
CA PHE A 231 -7.84 -22.97 -8.46
C PHE A 231 -8.72 -22.70 -9.69
N LYS A 232 -9.93 -22.17 -9.52
CA LYS A 232 -10.75 -21.64 -10.63
C LYS A 232 -10.17 -20.38 -11.27
N VAL A 233 -9.28 -19.66 -10.57
CA VAL A 233 -8.62 -18.49 -11.14
C VAL A 233 -7.63 -18.94 -12.20
N SER A 234 -7.85 -18.47 -13.42
CA SER A 234 -7.02 -18.78 -14.59
C SER A 234 -5.72 -17.98 -14.62
N VAL A 235 -4.73 -18.49 -15.36
CA VAL A 235 -3.45 -17.77 -15.57
C VAL A 235 -3.68 -16.47 -16.33
N GLU A 236 -4.63 -16.46 -17.27
CA GLU A 236 -5.02 -15.28 -18.04
C GLU A 236 -5.67 -14.20 -17.16
N GLU A 237 -6.43 -14.59 -16.13
CA GLU A 237 -6.96 -13.65 -15.14
C GLU A 237 -5.85 -13.06 -14.26
N ILE A 238 -4.91 -13.89 -13.83
CA ILE A 238 -3.73 -13.47 -13.07
C ILE A 238 -2.89 -12.50 -13.89
N ASN A 239 -2.58 -12.85 -15.14
CA ASN A 239 -1.85 -11.99 -16.05
C ASN A 239 -2.61 -10.69 -16.25
N ARG A 240 -3.91 -10.66 -16.57
CA ARG A 240 -4.66 -9.38 -16.66
C ARG A 240 -4.68 -8.57 -15.37
N PHE A 241 -4.62 -9.24 -14.22
CA PHE A 241 -4.53 -8.59 -12.92
C PHE A 241 -3.14 -7.97 -12.67
N TRP A 242 -2.07 -8.57 -13.19
CA TRP A 242 -0.68 -8.07 -13.04
C TRP A 242 -0.22 -7.22 -14.22
N ASP A 243 -0.39 -7.71 -15.44
CA ASP A 243 -0.12 -7.04 -16.69
C ASP A 243 -0.86 -5.72 -16.75
N ILE A 244 -0.02 -4.71 -16.85
CA ILE A 244 -0.39 -3.39 -17.30
C ILE A 244 0.57 -3.09 -18.44
N GLN A 245 0.30 -3.68 -19.58
CA GLN A 245 0.60 -3.04 -20.84
C GLN A 245 -0.70 -3.11 -21.62
N TYR A 246 -1.38 -1.96 -21.73
CA TYR A 246 -2.07 -1.39 -22.90
C TYR A 246 -2.68 -0.06 -22.45
#